data_AF-K0ZJG5-F1
#
_entry.id   AF-K0ZJG5-F1
#
_cell.length_a   1.000
_cell.length_b   1.000
_cell.length_c   1.000
_cell.angle_alpha   90.00
_cell.angle_beta   90.00
_cell.angle_gamma   90.00
#
_symmetry.space_group_name_H-M   'P 1'
#
loop_
_entity.id
_entity.type
_entity.pdbx_description
1 polymer ?
#
loop_
_entity_poly.entity_id
_entity_poly.type
_entity_poly.pdbx_seq_one_letter_code
_entity_poly.pdbx_strand_id
1 'polypeptide(L)' 'MPSYKKEGKSVLTIAVGCTGGQHRSVAFAKRIAEDLAKNWPVNESHRDKDRRKETVNRS' A
#
# COMPACT_ATOMS: atom_id res chain seq x y z
N MET A 1 -15.33 4.91 -6.73
CA MET A 1 -16.04 4.00 -5.81
C MET A 1 -17.39 4.57 -5.42
N PRO A 2 -18.50 4.02 -5.95
CA PRO A 2 -19.83 4.61 -5.79
C PRO A 2 -20.36 4.56 -4.35
N SER A 3 -20.20 3.44 -3.64
CA SER A 3 -20.77 3.26 -2.30
C SER A 3 -20.03 4.07 -1.22
N TYR A 4 -18.70 4.16 -1.29
CA TYR A 4 -17.92 5.01 -0.38
C TYR A 4 -18.26 6.50 -0.52
N LYS A 5 -18.52 6.96 -1.76
CA LYS A 5 -18.96 8.32 -2.02
C LYS A 5 -20.38 8.57 -1.48
N LYS A 6 -21.26 7.57 -1.55
CA LYS A 6 -22.62 7.62 -0.99
C LYS A 6 -22.63 7.66 0.55
N GLU A 7 -21.69 6.97 1.20
CA GLU A 7 -21.48 7.02 2.66
C GLU A 7 -20.83 8.34 3.13
N GLY A 8 -20.45 9.25 2.24
CA GLY A 8 -19.79 10.51 2.59
C GLY A 8 -18.33 10.34 3.05
N LYS A 9 -17.71 9.17 2.81
CA LYS A 9 -16.31 8.93 3.15
C LYS A 9 -15.41 9.57 2.10
N SER A 10 -14.69 10.62 2.51
CA SER A 10 -13.79 11.38 1.63
C SER A 10 -12.49 10.64 1.30
N VAL A 11 -12.11 9.65 2.13
CA VAL A 11 -10.83 8.93 2.01
C VAL A 11 -11.04 7.44 2.20
N LEU A 12 -10.43 6.64 1.33
CA LEU A 12 -10.25 5.20 1.49
C LEU A 12 -8.76 4.89 1.57
N THR A 13 -8.37 4.17 2.61
CA THR A 13 -6.99 3.67 2.78
C THR A 13 -6.96 2.16 2.55
N ILE A 14 -6.07 1.69 1.68
CA ILE A 14 -5.84 0.27 1.41
C ILE A 14 -4.42 -0.08 1.87
N ALA A 15 -4.30 -1.04 2.78
CA ALA A 15 -3.00 -1.50 3.30
C ALA A 15 -2.66 -2.90 2.78
N VAL A 16 -1.44 -3.08 2.26
CA VAL A 16 -0.93 -4.38 1.79
C VAL A 16 0.37 -4.70 2.51
N GLY A 17 0.40 -5.84 3.21
CA GLY A 17 1.54 -6.29 3.99
C GLY A 17 2.19 -7.56 3.43
N CYS A 18 3.51 -7.67 3.59
CA CYS A 18 4.22 -8.94 3.49
C CYS A 18 5.23 -9.02 4.64
N THR A 19 5.77 -10.21 4.93
CA THR A 19 6.62 -10.44 6.12
C THR A 19 7.75 -9.41 6.28
N GLY A 20 8.41 -9.02 5.18
CA GLY A 20 9.50 -8.06 5.21
C GLY A 20 9.16 -6.68 4.66
N GLY A 21 7.92 -6.43 4.23
CA GLY A 21 7.47 -5.13 3.73
C GLY A 21 8.13 -4.57 2.45
N GLN A 22 9.15 -5.23 1.88
CA GLN A 22 10.01 -4.67 0.81
C GLN A 22 9.73 -5.16 -0.61
N HIS A 23 9.14 -6.35 -0.78
CA HIS A 23 9.04 -6.99 -2.10
C HIS A 23 7.58 -7.10 -2.57
N ARG A 24 6.83 -8.06 -2.01
CA ARG A 24 5.47 -8.36 -2.44
C ARG A 24 4.53 -7.19 -2.15
N SER A 25 4.53 -6.68 -0.92
CA SER A 25 3.67 -5.54 -0.55
C SER A 25 3.89 -4.33 -1.45
N VAL A 26 5.14 -4.04 -1.81
CA VAL A 26 5.50 -2.93 -2.69
C VAL A 26 4.92 -3.14 -4.09
N ALA A 27 5.15 -4.33 -4.68
CA ALA A 27 4.66 -4.64 -6.02
C ALA A 27 3.12 -4.60 -6.12
N PHE A 28 2.43 -5.19 -5.14
CA PHE A 28 0.96 -5.19 -5.11
C PHE A 28 0.40 -3.79 -4.89
N ALA A 29 0.95 -3.02 -3.94
CA ALA A 29 0.50 -1.66 -3.68
C ALA A 29 0.64 -0.77 -4.93
N LYS A 30 1.76 -0.88 -5.64
CA LYS A 30 1.97 -0.15 -6.90
C LYS A 30 0.97 -0.55 -7.98
N ARG A 31 0.76 -1.85 -8.19
CA ARG A 31 -0.19 -2.34 -9.20
C ARG A 31 -1.62 -1.87 -8.92
N ILE A 32 -2.05 -1.90 -7.67
CA ILE A 32 -3.38 -1.44 -7.25
C ILE A 32 -3.49 0.08 -7.46
N ALA A 33 -2.46 0.84 -7.07
CA ALA A 33 -2.46 2.29 -7.24
C ALA A 33 -2.55 2.70 -8.70
N GLU A 34 -1.79 2.08 -9.60
CA GLU A 34 -1.85 2.31 -11.05
C GLU A 34 -3.24 2.04 -11.64
N ASP A 35 -3.93 1.00 -11.17
CA ASP A 35 -5.27 0.67 -11.67
C ASP A 35 -6.34 1.64 -11.15
N LEU A 36 -6.26 2.00 -9.86
CA LEU A 36 -7.16 2.97 -9.25
C LEU A 36 -6.95 4.40 -9.77
N ALA A 37 -5.71 4.76 -10.09
CA ALA A 37 -5.34 6.09 -10.61
C ALA A 37 -6.05 6.44 -11.92
N LYS A 38 -6.52 5.44 -12.68
CA LYS A 38 -7.30 5.64 -13.91
C LYS A 38 -8.64 6.34 -13.68
N ASN A 39 -9.19 6.19 -12.48
CA ASN A 39 -10.56 6.64 -12.17
C ASN A 39 -10.63 7.55 -10.94
N TRP A 40 -9.60 7.57 -10.09
CA TRP A 40 -9.59 8.31 -8.82
C TRP A 40 -8.21 8.91 -8.53
N PRO A 41 -8.15 10.03 -7.78
CA PRO A 41 -6.90 10.50 -7.22
C PRO A 41 -6.40 9.47 -6.18
N VAL A 42 -5.14 9.06 -6.33
CA VAL A 42 -4.50 8.05 -5.48
C VAL A 42 -3.18 8.58 -4.97
N ASN A 43 -2.89 8.29 -3.71
CA ASN A 43 -1.57 8.48 -3.12
C ASN A 43 -1.05 7.12 -2.62
N GLU A 44 0.15 6.74 -3.04
CA GLU A 44 0.79 5.48 -2.65
C GLU A 44 1.97 5.75 -1.70
N SER A 45 2.16 4.88 -0.72
CA SER A 45 3.35 4.93 0.16
C SER A 45 3.79 3.51 0.56
N HIS A 46 5.09 3.35 0.80
CA HIS A 46 5.68 2.06 1.17
C HIS A 46 6.48 2.19 2.47
N ARG A 47 5.91 1.70 3.57
CA ARG A 47 6.46 1.89 4.92
C ARG A 47 7.87 1.32 5.12
N ASP A 48 8.11 0.11 4.63
CA ASP A 48 9.32 -0.65 4.94
C ASP A 48 10.25 -0.83 3.72
N LYS A 49 9.94 -0.21 2.57
CA LYS A 49 10.71 -0.36 1.32
C LYS A 49 12.19 -0.04 1.51
N ASP A 50 12.48 1.06 2.21
CA ASP A 50 13.83 1.57 2.44
C ASP A 50 14.38 1.20 3.83
N ARG A 51 13.61 0.46 4.62
CA ARG A 51 14.05 0.01 5.94
C ARG A 51 15.07 -1.11 5.75
N ARG A 52 16.31 -0.95 6.20
CA ARG A 52 17.28 -2.05 6.23
C ARG A 52 16.75 -3.13 7.18
N LYS A 53 16.70 -4.39 6.75
CA LYS A 53 16.43 -5.48 7.69
C LYS A 53 17.61 -5.56 8.65
N GLU A 54 17.37 -5.32 9.93
CA GLU A 54 18.35 -5.69 10.94
C GLU A 54 18.58 -7.19 10.81
N THR A 55 19.83 -7.59 10.57
CA THR A 55 20.23 -8.98 10.72
C THR A 55 20.05 -9.30 12.19
N VAL A 56 18.94 -9.97 12.50
CA VAL A 56 18.79 -10.61 13.81
C VAL A 56 19.88 -11.67 13.85
N ASN A 57 21.02 -11.35 14.46
CA ASN A 57 21.95 -12.36 14.93
C ASN A 57 21.16 -13.20 15.93
N ARG A 58 20.60 -14.30 15.44
CA ARG A 58 20.19 -15.41 16.29
C ARG A 58 21.48 -16.05 16.76
N SER A 59 21.90 -15.66 17.95
CA SER A 59 22.88 -16.39 18.76
C SER A 59 22.47 -17.85 18.89
#